data_AF-A0A9X7PEW0-F1
#
_entry.id   AF-A0A9X7PEW0-F1
#
_cell.length_a   1.000
_cell.length_b   1.000
_cell.length_c   1.000
_cell.angle_alpha   90.00
_cell.angle_beta   90.00
_cell.angle_gamma   90.00
#
_symmetry.space_group_name_H-M   'P 1'
#
loop_
_entity.id
_entity.type
_entity.pdbx_description
1 polymer ?
#
loop_
_entity_poly.entity_id
_entity_poly.type
_entity_poly.pdbx_seq_one_letter_code
_entity_poly.pdbx_strand_id
1 'polypeptide(L)'
;MPAPPRLSEVTERLLRYIRETAPAVEAAAGARPVDCLVRRAALAAVQEARQRIEVGPGNGYASAIAFARGLGKAAGELLHQQRRLQRNGGGR
;
A
#
# COMPACT_ATOMS: atom_id res chain seq x y z
N MET A 1 21.72 -2.94 16.29
CA MET A 1 20.61 -3.08 17.25
C MET A 1 19.34 -3.53 16.53
N PRO A 2 18.63 -4.54 17.04
CA PRO A 2 17.32 -4.94 16.51
C PRO A 2 16.29 -3.83 16.70
N ALA A 3 15.24 -3.82 15.88
CA ALA A 3 14.12 -2.89 16.04
C ALA A 3 13.39 -3.14 17.38
N PRO A 4 12.91 -2.09 18.07
CA PRO A 4 12.05 -2.23 19.23
C PRO A 4 10.81 -3.08 18.90
N PRO A 5 10.33 -3.93 19.82
CA PRO A 5 9.21 -4.85 19.57
C PRO A 5 7.97 -4.17 18.95
N ARG A 6 7.59 -2.99 19.46
CA ARG A 6 6.46 -2.21 18.92
C ARG A 6 6.65 -1.79 17.45
N LEU A 7 7.88 -1.50 17.02
CA LEU A 7 8.16 -1.12 15.63
C LEU A 7 7.99 -2.32 14.71
N SER A 8 8.45 -3.50 15.14
CA SER A 8 8.25 -4.76 14.41
C SER A 8 6.77 -5.09 14.27
N GLU A 9 5.99 -5.02 15.35
CA GLU A 9 4.54 -5.28 15.33
C GLU A 9 3.78 -4.34 14.37
N VAL A 10 4.07 -3.03 14.42
CA VAL A 10 3.45 -2.05 13.51
C VAL A 10 3.84 -2.34 12.07
N THR A 11 5.11 -2.69 11.82
CA THR A 11 5.61 -3.03 10.49
C THR A 11 4.90 -4.27 9.95
N GLU A 12 4.78 -5.33 10.74
CA GLU A 12 4.07 -6.55 10.35
C GLU A 12 2.59 -6.30 10.05
N ARG A 13 1.93 -5.47 10.86
CA ARG A 13 0.53 -5.09 10.62
C ARG A 13 0.37 -4.33 9.31
N LEU A 14 1.29 -3.40 9.00
CA LEU A 14 1.28 -2.66 7.74
C LEU A 14 1.55 -3.59 6.54
N LEU A 15 2.50 -4.51 6.66
CA LEU A 15 2.78 -5.51 5.63
C LEU A 15 1.56 -6.37 5.33
N ARG A 16 0.89 -6.87 6.39
CA ARG A 16 -0.35 -7.65 6.25
C ARG A 16 -1.43 -6.85 5.55
N TYR A 17 -1.68 -5.63 6.01
CA TYR A 17 -2.68 -4.74 5.41
C TYR A 17 -2.43 -4.49 3.91
N ILE A 18 -1.18 -4.20 3.54
CA ILE A 18 -0.82 -3.97 2.13
C ILE A 18 -1.03 -5.24 1.30
N ARG A 19 -0.60 -6.41 1.80
CA ARG A 19 -0.78 -7.70 1.11
C ARG A 19 -2.24 -8.06 0.87
N GLU A 20 -3.13 -7.72 1.80
CA GLU A 20 -4.57 -7.94 1.67
C GLU A 20 -5.25 -6.91 0.76
N THR A 21 -4.86 -5.63 0.87
CA THR A 21 -5.56 -4.52 0.21
C THR A 21 -5.11 -4.32 -1.24
N ALA A 22 -3.83 -4.51 -1.54
CA ALA A 22 -3.29 -4.26 -2.88
C ALA A 22 -3.98 -5.10 -3.98
N PRO A 23 -4.21 -6.42 -3.82
CA PRO A 23 -4.93 -7.21 -4.81
C PRO A 23 -6.38 -6.74 -5.02
N ALA A 24 -7.06 -6.34 -3.95
CA ALA A 24 -8.44 -5.85 -4.04
C ALA A 24 -8.52 -4.51 -4.80
N VAL A 25 -7.57 -3.60 -4.56
CA VAL A 25 -7.47 -2.33 -5.29
C VAL A 25 -7.12 -2.57 -6.77
N GLU A 26 -6.20 -3.49 -7.05
CA GLU A 26 -5.81 -3.86 -8.41
C GLU A 26 -7.00 -4.45 -9.20
N ALA A 27 -7.75 -5.37 -8.60
CA ALA A 27 -8.94 -5.95 -9.23
C ALA A 27 -10.02 -4.89 -9.52
N ALA A 28 -10.32 -4.02 -8.55
CA ALA A 28 -11.29 -2.94 -8.72
C ALA A 28 -10.86 -1.89 -9.75
N ALA A 29 -9.55 -1.62 -9.85
CA ALA A 29 -8.99 -0.76 -10.89
C ALA A 29 -9.04 -1.43 -12.27
N GLY A 30 -8.77 -2.74 -12.34
CA GLY A 30 -8.77 -3.53 -13.58
C GLY A 30 -10.14 -3.59 -14.26
N ALA A 31 -11.22 -3.50 -13.50
CA ALA A 31 -12.59 -3.43 -14.01
C ALA A 31 -12.94 -2.09 -14.72
N ARG A 32 -12.05 -1.09 -14.68
CA ARG A 32 -12.24 0.21 -15.33
C ARG A 32 -11.51 0.30 -16.67
N PRO A 33 -11.92 1.20 -17.59
CA PRO A 33 -11.21 1.43 -18.85
C PRO A 33 -9.73 1.82 -18.66
N VAL A 34 -8.87 1.48 -19.62
CA VAL A 34 -7.41 1.73 -19.56
C VAL A 34 -7.06 3.22 -19.45
N ASP A 35 -7.88 4.09 -20.04
CA ASP A 35 -7.68 5.55 -20.00
C ASP A 35 -8.28 6.22 -18.76
N CYS A 36 -8.90 5.46 -17.86
CA CYS A 36 -9.42 5.99 -16.62
C CYS A 36 -8.28 6.46 -15.72
N LEU A 37 -8.24 7.75 -15.41
CA LEU A 37 -7.24 8.33 -14.50
C LEU A 37 -7.27 7.68 -13.11
N VAL A 38 -8.45 7.28 -12.62
CA VAL A 38 -8.60 6.58 -11.34
C VAL A 38 -7.94 5.19 -11.40
N ARG A 39 -8.06 4.47 -12.52
CA ARG A 39 -7.37 3.18 -12.72
C ARG A 39 -5.86 3.38 -12.67
N ARG A 40 -5.33 4.34 -13.44
CA ARG A 40 -3.88 4.61 -13.49
C ARG A 40 -3.32 4.95 -12.11
N ALA A 41 -4.01 5.82 -11.36
CA ALA A 41 -3.60 6.19 -10.00
C ALA A 41 -3.65 5.01 -9.02
N ALA A 42 -4.69 4.19 -9.08
CA ALA A 42 -4.83 3.01 -8.22
C ALA A 42 -3.74 1.96 -8.49
N LEU A 43 -3.44 1.68 -9.77
CA LEU A 43 -2.39 0.73 -10.13
C LEU A 43 -0.99 1.25 -9.76
N ALA A 44 -0.74 2.55 -9.89
CA ALA A 44 0.51 3.16 -9.42
C ALA A 44 0.69 2.99 -7.90
N ALA A 45 -0.37 3.19 -7.12
CA ALA A 45 -0.33 2.97 -5.68
C ALA A 45 -0.06 1.50 -5.30
N VAL A 46 -0.64 0.55 -6.04
CA VAL A 46 -0.38 -0.89 -5.87
C VAL A 46 1.09 -1.22 -6.17
N GLN A 47 1.61 -0.73 -7.29
CA GLN A 47 3.00 -0.97 -7.68
C GLN A 47 3.98 -0.43 -6.65
N GLU A 48 3.75 0.81 -6.22
CA GLU A 48 4.55 1.47 -5.20
C GLU A 48 4.51 0.72 -3.85
N ALA A 49 3.35 0.21 -3.46
CA ALA A 49 3.22 -0.57 -2.23
C ALA A 49 3.97 -1.91 -2.32
N ARG A 50 3.91 -2.59 -3.47
CA ARG A 50 4.68 -3.83 -3.72
C ARG A 50 6.18 -3.60 -3.69
N GLN A 51 6.67 -2.58 -4.39
CA GLN A 51 8.08 -2.22 -4.39
C GLN A 51 8.61 -1.95 -2.97
N ARG A 52 7.83 -1.24 -2.15
CA ARG A 52 8.21 -1.01 -0.75
C ARG A 52 8.34 -2.31 0.04
N ILE A 53 7.47 -3.30 -0.16
CA ILE A 53 7.58 -4.59 0.51
C ILE A 53 8.88 -5.30 0.09
N GLU A 54 9.22 -5.28 -1.19
CA GLU A 54 10.40 -5.95 -1.74
C GLU A 54 11.73 -5.38 -1.23
N VAL A 55 11.81 -4.06 -1.03
CA VAL A 55 13.01 -3.40 -0.49
C VAL A 55 13.33 -3.88 0.93
N GLY A 56 12.30 -4.18 1.73
CA GLY A 56 12.45 -4.66 3.11
C GLY A 56 13.07 -3.62 4.06
N PRO A 57 13.13 -3.95 5.37
CA PRO A 57 13.84 -3.13 6.33
C PRO A 57 15.35 -3.26 6.08
N GLY A 58 16.00 -2.17 5.69
CA GLY A 58 17.47 -2.13 5.62
C GLY A 58 18.12 -2.35 6.99
N ASN A 59 19.46 -2.37 7.03
CA ASN A 59 20.18 -2.64 8.26
C ASN A 59 20.10 -1.46 9.25
N GLY A 60 19.73 -1.76 10.50
CA GLY A 60 19.76 -0.83 11.62
C GLY A 60 18.42 -0.13 11.93
N TYR A 61 18.37 0.51 13.09
CA TYR A 61 17.14 1.08 13.65
C TYR A 61 16.58 2.24 12.82
N ALA A 62 17.43 3.13 12.31
CA ALA A 62 17.01 4.24 11.46
C ALA A 62 16.37 3.74 10.15
N SER A 63 16.98 2.74 9.52
CA SER A 63 16.45 2.07 8.32
C SER A 63 15.10 1.39 8.58
N ALA A 64 14.95 0.74 9.74
CA ALA A 64 13.69 0.13 10.15
C ALA A 64 12.57 1.17 10.36
N ILE A 65 12.86 2.33 10.94
CA ILE A 65 11.89 3.43 11.08
C ILE A 65 11.50 3.97 9.69
N ALA A 66 12.48 4.22 8.84
CA ALA A 66 12.23 4.73 7.49
C ALA A 66 11.36 3.76 6.69
N PHE A 67 11.64 2.46 6.80
CA PHE A 67 10.84 1.40 6.21
C PHE A 67 9.39 1.41 6.71
N ALA A 68 9.18 1.41 8.04
CA ALA A 68 7.84 1.44 8.63
C ALA A 68 7.05 2.69 8.21
N ARG A 69 7.69 3.85 8.15
CA ARG A 69 7.07 5.09 7.63
C ARG A 69 6.69 4.97 6.16
N GLY A 70 7.56 4.40 5.34
CA GLY A 70 7.29 4.12 3.93
C GLY A 70 6.08 3.22 3.74
N LEU A 71 6.00 2.13 4.50
CA LEU A 71 4.83 1.24 4.51
C LEU A 71 3.57 1.98 4.96
N GLY A 72 3.65 2.82 5.99
CA GLY A 72 2.52 3.64 6.44
C GLY A 72 1.97 4.55 5.35
N LYS A 73 2.86 5.22 4.60
CA LYS A 73 2.47 6.05 3.46
C LYS A 73 1.80 5.24 2.35
N ALA A 74 2.36 4.09 1.98
CA ALA A 74 1.79 3.21 0.97
C ALA A 74 0.43 2.64 1.39
N ALA A 75 0.28 2.22 2.64
CA ALA A 75 -1.00 1.75 3.19
C ALA A 75 -2.06 2.86 3.16
N GLY A 76 -1.69 4.10 3.53
CA GLY A 76 -2.59 5.25 3.46
C GLY A 76 -3.04 5.55 2.02
N GLU A 77 -2.13 5.47 1.06
CA GLU A 77 -2.45 5.68 -0.36
C GLU A 77 -3.37 4.57 -0.90
N LEU A 78 -3.12 3.30 -0.57
CA LEU A 78 -4.01 2.19 -0.94
C LEU A 78 -5.42 2.39 -0.37
N LEU A 79 -5.54 2.78 0.90
CA LEU A 79 -6.83 3.07 1.52
C LEU A 79 -7.55 4.23 0.80
N HIS A 80 -6.81 5.27 0.43
CA HIS A 80 -7.35 6.39 -0.33
C HIS A 80 -7.88 5.94 -1.70
N GLN A 81 -7.11 5.15 -2.46
CA GLN A 81 -7.53 4.64 -3.76
C GLN A 81 -8.70 3.66 -3.65
N GLN A 82 -8.70 2.77 -2.65
CA GLN A 82 -9.83 1.87 -2.38
C GLN A 82 -11.13 2.65 -2.19
N ARG A 83 -11.12 3.69 -1.34
CA ARG A 83 -12.30 4.56 -1.11
C ARG A 83 -12.72 5.30 -2.37
N ARG A 84 -11.76 5.80 -3.16
CA ARG A 84 -12.05 6.47 -4.44
C ARG A 84 -12.70 5.53 -5.44
N LEU A 85 -12.20 4.29 -5.55
CA LEU A 85 -12.75 3.27 -6.44
C LEU A 85 -14.18 2.88 -6.06
N GLN A 86 -14.47 2.77 -4.75
CA GLN A 86 -15.81 2.51 -4.22
C GLN A 86 -16.78 3.66 -4.52
N ARG A 87 -16.40 4.91 -4.24
CA ARG A 87 -17.23 6.10 -4.48
C ARG A 87 -17.53 6.30 -5.97
N ASN A 88 -16.54 6.10 -6.82
CA ASN A 88 -16.68 6.25 -8.27
C ASN A 88 -17.22 4.98 -8.94
N GLY A 89 -17.63 3.96 -8.17
CA GLY A 89 -18.19 2.70 -8.65
C GLY A 89 -19.70 2.56 -8.42
N GLY A 90 -20.32 3.54 -7.74
CA GLY A 90 -21.76 3.56 -7.41
C GLY A 90 -22.66 4.16 -8.50
N GLY A 91 -22.19 4.25 -9.75
CA GLY A 91 -23.00 4.64 -10.90
C GLY A 91 -23.41 3.43 -11.70
N ARG A 92 -24.47 2.75 -11.27
CA ARG A 92 -25.23 1.79 -12.08
C ARG A 92 -26.70 1.94 -11.78
#